data_AF-A0AAD7M9W9-F1
#
_entry.id   AF-A0AAD7M9W9-F1
#
_cell.length_a   1.000
_cell.length_b   1.000
_cell.length_c   1.000
_cell.angle_alpha   90.00
_cell.angle_beta   90.00
_cell.angle_gamma   90.00
#
_symmetry.space_group_name_H-M   'P 1'
#
loop_
_entity.id
_entity.type
_entity.pdbx_description
1 polymer ?
#
loop_
_entity_poly.entity_id
_entity_poly.type
_entity_poly.pdbx_seq_one_letter_code
_entity_poly.pdbx_strand_id
1 'polypeptide(L)'
;MARSLTGGTVEVYAPFPFGFEFQTIVETLQLYRGEVKSPDALIDAINSNMGDGGIDLVVLGTCEIDLRWGAWPEELLAAWDARDAAHKFKLACIVHNVKDEGWQSNIAEWARRGAIRILPISEHVGAAFKRSFLVSADSHDAAIRLAGYENIAIDVHVPVLDIPVAVDHGQRPSRVLSDAVIQGSFAADRRDYLEIFAELKESLLRDPKVWGYLPLAAEDGSYEVDTTLADPPFRLFLVGSGHLEIPRELKNMVLIRDGLNYSEFYALMSDMDICVPAFSGGTGYYEDQASSTFAMAVECNVPILVTERIKASYKYVDDNRAVVTRPAAMREVEALRALRSGDASYFLHRTGFSMDSPTARAAEDMMRLGWVRSEEDFLSFKEDIWRANDRVIERLLRDL
;
A
#
# COMPACT_ATOMS: atom_id res chain seq x y z
N MET A 1 12.76 29.62 -21.67
CA MET A 1 14.11 29.57 -21.05
C MET A 1 14.11 28.40 -20.09
N ALA A 2 14.64 27.25 -20.52
CA ALA A 2 14.80 26.09 -19.65
C ALA A 2 16.05 26.32 -18.79
N ARG A 3 15.87 26.51 -17.49
CA ARG A 3 16.97 26.27 -16.55
C ARG A 3 17.19 24.76 -16.54
N SER A 4 18.34 24.35 -17.07
CA SER A 4 18.90 23.02 -16.89
C SER A 4 18.99 22.73 -15.39
N LEU A 5 18.28 21.71 -14.90
CA LEU A 5 18.39 21.15 -13.55
C LEU A 5 19.73 20.38 -13.39
N THR A 6 20.84 21.04 -13.68
CA THR A 6 22.19 20.48 -13.49
C THR A 6 22.81 21.15 -12.27
N GLY A 7 22.88 20.43 -11.15
CA GLY A 7 23.64 20.87 -9.96
C GLY A 7 23.00 20.69 -8.59
N GLY A 8 21.82 20.08 -8.46
CA GLY A 8 21.19 19.81 -7.15
C GLY A 8 21.81 18.60 -6.43
N THR A 9 21.75 18.61 -5.09
CA THR A 9 22.14 17.49 -4.22
C THR A 9 20.98 17.10 -3.31
N VAL A 10 20.91 15.83 -2.94
CA VAL A 10 19.96 15.33 -1.94
C VAL A 10 20.75 14.91 -0.71
N GLU A 11 20.27 15.32 0.45
CA GLU A 11 20.80 14.90 1.75
C GLU A 11 19.68 14.21 2.53
N VAL A 12 20.01 13.12 3.24
CA VAL A 12 19.04 12.31 3.99
C VAL A 12 19.30 12.45 5.49
N TYR A 13 18.24 12.75 6.24
CA TYR A 13 18.23 12.91 7.69
C TYR A 13 17.25 11.89 8.28
N ALA A 14 17.76 10.82 8.88
CA ALA A 14 16.94 9.71 9.35
C ALA A 14 17.64 8.90 10.46
N PRO A 15 16.89 8.19 11.32
CA PRO A 15 17.48 7.18 12.20
C PRO A 15 18.24 6.15 11.35
N PHE A 16 19.51 5.91 11.71
CA PHE A 16 20.41 5.01 10.98
C PHE A 16 21.00 3.94 11.91
N PRO A 17 21.04 2.65 11.51
CA PRO A 17 20.51 2.11 10.25
C PRO A 17 18.98 2.21 10.18
N PHE A 18 18.41 2.17 8.97
CA PHE A 18 16.96 2.18 8.81
C PHE A 18 16.31 0.98 9.50
N GLY A 19 15.16 1.21 10.13
CA GLY A 19 14.44 0.18 10.89
C GLY A 19 14.09 -1.06 10.07
N PHE A 20 13.94 -2.19 10.77
CA PHE A 20 13.61 -3.49 10.17
C PHE A 20 14.55 -3.92 9.03
N GLU A 21 15.82 -3.50 9.12
CA GLU A 21 16.86 -3.78 8.11
C GLU A 21 16.54 -3.24 6.71
N PHE A 22 15.72 -2.19 6.59
CA PHE A 22 15.42 -1.57 5.30
C PHE A 22 16.66 -1.01 4.59
N GLN A 23 17.76 -0.80 5.33
CA GLN A 23 19.06 -0.45 4.78
C GLN A 23 19.51 -1.42 3.66
N THR A 24 19.23 -2.72 3.80
CA THR A 24 19.56 -3.72 2.78
C THR A 24 18.85 -3.45 1.46
N ILE A 25 17.59 -2.97 1.52
CA ILE A 25 16.81 -2.61 0.33
C ILE A 25 17.37 -1.34 -0.31
N VAL A 26 17.69 -0.33 0.50
CA VAL A 26 18.33 0.92 0.04
C VAL A 26 19.63 0.65 -0.70
N GLU A 27 20.47 -0.25 -0.18
CA GLU A 27 21.75 -0.63 -0.79
C GLU A 27 21.57 -1.44 -2.07
N THR A 28 20.67 -2.42 -2.05
CA THR A 28 20.39 -3.31 -3.19
C THR A 28 19.89 -2.51 -4.39
N LEU A 29 18.94 -1.59 -4.14
CA LEU A 29 18.36 -0.74 -5.16
C LEU A 29 19.17 0.54 -5.44
N GLN A 30 20.21 0.79 -4.65
CA GLN A 30 21.02 2.00 -4.73
C GLN A 30 20.20 3.29 -4.62
N LEU A 31 19.16 3.28 -3.77
CA LEU A 31 18.22 4.41 -3.62
C LEU A 31 18.92 5.68 -3.09
N TYR A 32 20.02 5.52 -2.36
CA TYR A 32 20.83 6.63 -1.86
C TYR A 32 22.30 6.20 -1.71
N ARG A 33 23.22 7.11 -2.06
CA ARG A 33 24.67 6.86 -2.01
C ARG A 33 25.45 7.84 -1.12
N GLY A 34 24.75 8.81 -0.51
CA GLY A 34 25.36 9.79 0.38
C GLY A 34 25.43 9.30 1.82
N GLU A 35 25.96 10.15 2.70
CA GLU A 35 25.89 9.93 4.15
C GLU A 35 24.46 10.14 4.65
N VAL A 36 23.97 9.23 5.49
CA VAL A 36 22.71 9.41 6.23
C VAL A 36 23.05 10.15 7.52
N LYS A 37 22.52 11.36 7.67
CA LYS A 37 22.75 12.22 8.83
C LYS A 37 21.69 11.96 9.91
N SER A 38 22.02 12.27 11.17
CA SER A 38 21.04 12.20 12.27
C SER A 38 19.85 13.14 12.01
N PRO A 39 18.60 12.77 12.35
CA PRO A 39 17.46 13.68 12.27
C PRO A 39 17.69 15.02 12.98
N ASP A 40 18.37 15.00 14.14
CA ASP A 40 18.65 16.20 14.94
C ASP A 40 19.54 17.22 14.22
N ALA A 41 20.30 16.80 13.19
CA ALA A 41 21.18 17.67 12.42
C ALA A 41 20.45 18.47 11.31
N LEU A 42 19.16 18.20 11.07
CA LEU A 42 18.41 18.83 9.99
C LEU A 42 18.33 20.36 10.16
N ILE A 43 17.95 20.82 11.35
CA ILE A 43 17.76 22.25 11.63
C ILE A 43 19.09 23.00 11.52
N ASP A 44 20.17 22.44 12.07
CA ASP A 44 21.51 23.02 11.95
C ASP A 44 21.95 23.13 10.49
N ALA A 45 21.67 22.11 9.67
CA ALA A 45 22.00 22.14 8.25
C ALA A 45 21.19 23.21 7.49
N ILE A 46 19.88 23.32 7.74
CA ILE A 46 19.01 24.37 7.17
C ILE A 46 19.54 25.77 7.52
N ASN A 47 20.07 25.94 8.73
CA ASN A 47 20.58 27.21 9.22
C ASN A 47 22.04 27.50 8.83
N SER A 48 22.81 26.47 8.45
CA SER A 48 24.24 26.61 8.12
C SER A 48 24.50 27.42 6.84
N ASN A 49 23.58 27.36 5.87
CA ASN A 49 23.61 28.19 4.67
C ASN A 49 22.19 28.70 4.35
N MET A 50 21.94 29.97 4.63
CA MET A 50 20.66 30.65 4.39
C MET A 50 20.63 31.44 3.07
N GLY A 51 21.73 31.47 2.32
CA GLY A 51 21.86 32.18 1.05
C GLY A 51 21.92 31.23 -0.14
N ASP A 52 22.64 31.64 -1.19
CA ASP A 52 22.86 30.83 -2.39
C ASP A 52 23.46 29.45 -2.04
N GLY A 53 22.85 28.39 -2.58
CA GLY A 53 23.25 27.01 -2.32
C GLY A 53 22.78 26.45 -0.96
N GLY A 54 21.85 27.12 -0.29
CA GLY A 54 21.13 26.59 0.85
C GLY A 54 20.12 25.50 0.45
N ILE A 55 19.47 24.88 1.46
CA ILE A 55 18.40 23.91 1.21
C ILE A 55 17.17 24.63 0.68
N ASP A 56 16.70 24.29 -0.53
CA ASP A 56 15.51 24.91 -1.15
C ASP A 56 14.22 24.09 -0.95
N LEU A 57 14.35 22.82 -0.57
CA LEU A 57 13.23 21.89 -0.38
C LEU A 57 13.51 20.95 0.79
N VAL A 58 12.53 20.84 1.70
CA VAL A 58 12.48 19.82 2.75
C VAL A 58 11.37 18.84 2.41
N VAL A 59 11.71 17.55 2.28
CA VAL A 59 10.73 16.47 2.07
C VAL A 59 10.60 15.69 3.37
N LEU A 60 9.39 15.66 3.92
CA LEU A 60 9.05 14.87 5.10
C LEU A 60 8.41 13.56 4.66
N GLY A 61 8.99 12.44 5.10
CA GLY A 61 8.64 11.10 4.66
C GLY A 61 7.26 10.66 5.15
N THR A 62 6.79 11.19 6.28
CA THR A 62 5.43 10.98 6.78
C THR A 62 5.06 12.16 7.67
N CYS A 63 4.38 13.17 7.13
CA CYS A 63 4.03 14.37 7.91
C CYS A 63 3.09 14.06 9.08
N GLU A 64 2.32 12.97 9.00
CA GLU A 64 1.55 12.48 10.14
C GLU A 64 2.41 12.15 11.37
N ILE A 65 3.70 11.88 11.18
CA ILE A 65 4.66 11.59 12.25
C ILE A 65 5.60 12.78 12.45
N ASP A 66 6.25 13.21 11.36
CA ASP A 66 7.35 14.20 11.38
C ASP A 66 6.91 15.57 11.89
N LEU A 67 5.64 15.93 11.71
CA LEU A 67 5.08 17.21 12.19
C LEU A 67 4.16 17.05 13.41
N ARG A 68 4.01 15.86 13.98
CA ARG A 68 3.06 15.64 15.09
C ARG A 68 3.61 16.08 16.44
N TRP A 69 4.88 15.82 16.71
CA TRP A 69 5.48 15.99 18.03
C TRP A 69 6.86 16.64 17.93
N GLY A 70 7.34 17.17 19.06
CA GLY A 70 8.68 17.73 19.18
C GLY A 70 8.79 19.17 18.69
N ALA A 71 10.03 19.63 18.52
CA ALA A 71 10.33 21.02 18.17
C ALA A 71 10.30 21.29 16.65
N TRP A 72 10.29 20.24 15.81
CA TRP A 72 10.39 20.37 14.36
C TRP A 72 9.36 21.31 13.71
N PRO A 73 8.05 21.27 14.06
CA PRO A 73 7.10 22.20 13.47
C PRO A 73 7.45 23.68 13.67
N GLU A 74 7.93 24.02 14.88
CA GLU A 74 8.29 25.38 15.25
C GLU A 74 9.66 25.77 14.69
N GLU A 75 10.66 24.89 14.79
CA GLU A 75 12.03 25.13 14.35
C GLU A 75 12.15 25.24 12.83
N LEU A 76 11.44 24.39 12.06
CA LEU A 76 11.39 24.51 10.61
C LEU A 76 10.75 25.83 10.18
N LEU A 77 9.68 26.24 10.85
CA LEU A 77 8.99 27.49 10.52
C LEU A 77 9.87 28.70 10.89
N ALA A 78 10.53 28.67 12.04
CA ALA A 78 11.47 29.71 12.47
C ALA A 78 12.65 29.83 11.49
N ALA A 79 13.22 28.70 11.06
CA ALA A 79 14.27 28.67 10.05
C ALA A 79 13.78 29.23 8.72
N TRP A 80 12.55 28.91 8.30
CA TRP A 80 11.94 29.51 7.12
C TRP A 80 11.81 31.02 7.28
N ASP A 81 11.25 31.51 8.38
CA ASP A 81 11.00 32.94 8.64
C ASP A 81 12.30 33.76 8.69
N ALA A 82 13.39 33.20 9.21
CA ALA A 82 14.69 33.86 9.31
C ALA A 82 15.38 34.16 7.96
N ARG A 83 15.09 33.39 6.92
CA ARG A 83 15.67 33.59 5.58
C ARG A 83 15.09 34.80 4.86
N ASP A 84 15.85 35.40 3.94
CA ASP A 84 15.28 36.43 3.08
C ASP A 84 14.32 35.83 2.03
N ALA A 85 13.63 36.71 1.28
CA ALA A 85 12.60 36.31 0.34
C ALA A 85 13.11 35.48 -0.85
N ALA A 86 14.39 35.62 -1.24
CA ALA A 86 14.97 34.92 -2.38
C ALA A 86 15.45 33.50 -2.04
N HIS A 87 15.66 33.21 -0.75
CA HIS A 87 16.24 31.94 -0.27
C HIS A 87 15.28 31.11 0.60
N LYS A 88 13.97 31.38 0.53
CA LYS A 88 12.95 30.58 1.21
C LYS A 88 12.92 29.17 0.65
N PHE A 89 12.68 28.17 1.51
CA PHE A 89 12.50 26.79 1.07
C PHE A 89 11.03 26.38 1.04
N LYS A 90 10.73 25.28 0.35
CA LYS A 90 9.41 24.64 0.34
C LYS A 90 9.41 23.41 1.24
N LEU A 91 8.22 23.10 1.78
CA LEU A 91 7.95 21.86 2.50
C LEU A 91 7.10 20.94 1.64
N ALA A 92 7.57 19.71 1.39
CA ALA A 92 6.78 18.66 0.76
C ALA A 92 6.45 17.59 1.80
N CYS A 93 5.15 17.33 1.98
CA CYS A 93 4.62 16.43 3.01
C CYS A 93 4.04 15.17 2.39
N ILE A 94 4.70 14.02 2.57
CA ILE A 94 4.12 12.73 2.18
C ILE A 94 3.07 12.34 3.22
N VAL A 95 1.90 11.91 2.75
CA VAL A 95 0.74 11.56 3.58
C VAL A 95 -0.02 10.34 3.06
N HIS A 96 -0.70 9.64 3.96
CA HIS A 96 -1.49 8.47 3.65
C HIS A 96 -2.79 8.36 4.46
N ASN A 97 -3.04 9.21 5.46
CA ASN A 97 -4.26 9.14 6.28
C ASN A 97 -4.80 10.53 6.67
N VAL A 98 -5.93 10.93 6.09
CA VAL A 98 -6.55 12.24 6.42
C VAL A 98 -7.06 12.30 7.85
N LYS A 99 -7.42 11.17 8.45
CA LYS A 99 -7.95 11.09 9.83
C LYS A 99 -6.86 11.13 10.90
N ASP A 100 -5.60 11.10 10.50
CA ASP A 100 -4.50 11.43 11.39
C ASP A 100 -4.37 12.96 11.47
N GLU A 101 -5.13 13.56 12.38
CA GLU A 101 -5.29 15.02 12.46
C GLU A 101 -4.21 15.70 13.33
N GLY A 102 -3.42 14.94 14.09
CA GLY A 102 -2.53 15.45 15.14
C GLY A 102 -1.40 16.37 14.65
N TRP A 103 -1.13 16.41 13.34
CA TRP A 103 -0.14 17.28 12.71
C TRP A 103 -0.76 18.44 11.92
N GLN A 104 -2.07 18.38 11.62
CA GLN A 104 -2.70 19.29 10.66
C GLN A 104 -2.82 20.73 11.18
N SER A 105 -2.87 20.92 12.50
CA SER A 105 -2.80 22.25 13.11
C SER A 105 -1.45 22.93 12.86
N ASN A 106 -0.40 22.14 12.65
CA ASN A 106 0.98 22.63 12.53
C ASN A 106 1.31 23.13 11.13
N ILE A 107 0.39 23.01 10.17
CA ILE A 107 0.60 23.45 8.78
C ILE A 107 -0.12 24.75 8.42
N ALA A 108 -0.89 25.36 9.33
CA ALA A 108 -1.62 26.60 9.04
C ALA A 108 -0.69 27.74 8.60
N GLU A 109 0.44 27.91 9.28
CA GLU A 109 1.43 28.94 8.96
C GLU A 109 2.14 28.68 7.62
N TRP A 110 2.40 27.41 7.30
CA TRP A 110 2.97 27.00 6.01
C TRP A 110 2.00 27.22 4.85
N ALA A 111 0.72 26.89 5.06
CA ALA A 111 -0.35 27.13 4.10
C ALA A 111 -0.48 28.62 3.80
N ARG A 112 -0.47 29.48 4.83
CA ARG A 112 -0.60 30.93 4.68
C ARG A 112 0.53 31.54 3.85
N ARG A 113 1.73 30.97 3.95
CA ARG A 113 2.93 31.37 3.21
C ARG A 113 2.99 30.77 1.80
N GLY A 114 2.06 29.87 1.43
CA GLY A 114 2.14 29.11 0.19
C GLY A 114 3.42 28.26 0.11
N ALA A 115 3.91 27.80 1.26
CA ALA A 115 5.21 27.15 1.41
C ALA A 115 5.13 25.63 1.60
N ILE A 116 3.92 25.04 1.53
CA ILE A 116 3.69 23.60 1.67
C ILE A 116 3.00 22.99 0.46
N ARG A 117 3.41 21.77 0.12
CA ARG A 117 2.73 20.86 -0.81
C ARG A 117 2.47 19.52 -0.12
N ILE A 118 1.29 18.95 -0.34
CA ILE A 118 0.95 17.62 0.14
C ILE A 118 1.16 16.61 -0.99
N LEU A 119 1.78 15.48 -0.66
CA LEU A 119 2.07 14.36 -1.55
C LEU A 119 1.36 13.09 -1.06
N PRO A 120 0.05 12.93 -1.31
CA PRO A 120 -0.66 11.72 -0.94
C PRO A 120 -0.16 10.51 -1.74
N ILE A 121 -0.12 9.34 -1.11
CA ILE A 121 0.31 8.10 -1.77
C ILE A 121 -0.80 7.39 -2.56
N SER A 122 -1.98 8.00 -2.69
CA SER A 122 -3.11 7.51 -3.50
C SER A 122 -4.08 8.64 -3.87
N GLU A 123 -4.78 8.50 -4.99
CA GLU A 123 -5.69 9.53 -5.51
C GLU A 123 -6.89 9.80 -4.61
N HIS A 124 -7.50 8.77 -4.02
CA HIS A 124 -8.65 8.96 -3.13
C HIS A 124 -8.26 9.73 -1.86
N VAL A 125 -7.07 9.48 -1.31
CA VAL A 125 -6.51 10.22 -0.16
C VAL A 125 -6.25 11.67 -0.55
N GLY A 126 -5.71 11.95 -1.73
CA GLY A 126 -5.55 13.32 -2.21
C GLY A 126 -6.88 14.06 -2.38
N ALA A 127 -7.88 13.39 -2.93
CA ALA A 127 -9.23 13.94 -3.01
C ALA A 127 -9.84 14.20 -1.62
N ALA A 128 -9.56 13.33 -0.63
CA ALA A 128 -10.02 13.48 0.73
C ALA A 128 -9.33 14.63 1.48
N PHE A 129 -8.01 14.79 1.35
CA PHE A 129 -7.30 15.98 1.86
C PHE A 129 -7.85 17.25 1.23
N LYS A 130 -8.10 17.27 -0.09
CA LYS A 130 -8.67 18.45 -0.75
C LYS A 130 -10.02 18.83 -0.15
N ARG A 131 -10.91 17.84 0.09
CA ARG A 131 -12.20 18.08 0.77
C ARG A 131 -11.99 18.58 2.20
N SER A 132 -11.10 17.96 2.97
CA SER A 132 -10.78 18.37 4.35
C SER A 132 -10.31 19.83 4.42
N PHE A 133 -9.39 20.21 3.53
CA PHE A 133 -8.86 21.57 3.47
C PHE A 133 -9.89 22.63 3.06
N LEU A 134 -10.87 22.28 2.21
CA LEU A 134 -12.00 23.17 1.94
C LEU A 134 -12.87 23.37 3.18
N VAL A 135 -13.09 22.33 3.99
CA VAL A 135 -13.79 22.48 5.28
C VAL A 135 -12.98 23.36 6.24
N SER A 136 -11.66 23.21 6.29
CA SER A 136 -10.78 24.07 7.09
C SER A 136 -10.83 25.53 6.62
N ALA A 137 -10.91 25.78 5.32
CA ALA A 137 -11.03 27.11 4.75
C ALA A 137 -12.34 27.83 5.15
N ASP A 138 -13.38 27.08 5.55
CA ASP A 138 -14.65 27.59 6.06
C ASP A 138 -14.74 27.56 7.60
N SER A 139 -13.64 27.28 8.30
CA SER A 139 -13.62 27.14 9.77
C SER A 139 -14.10 28.40 10.51
N HIS A 140 -14.76 28.22 11.65
CA HIS A 140 -15.08 29.33 12.56
C HIS A 140 -13.84 29.89 13.28
N ASP A 141 -12.76 29.11 13.36
CA ASP A 141 -11.47 29.57 13.88
C ASP A 141 -10.80 30.48 12.85
N ALA A 142 -10.61 31.75 13.20
CA ALA A 142 -9.96 32.73 12.32
C ALA A 142 -8.52 32.34 11.94
N ALA A 143 -7.77 31.66 12.83
CA ALA A 143 -6.40 31.25 12.54
C ALA A 143 -6.33 30.22 11.41
N ILE A 144 -7.30 29.29 11.39
CA ILE A 144 -7.43 28.25 10.36
C ILE A 144 -8.09 28.81 9.09
N ARG A 145 -9.18 29.56 9.22
CA ARG A 145 -9.91 30.14 8.08
C ARG A 145 -9.04 31.07 7.24
N LEU A 146 -8.16 31.84 7.90
CA LEU A 146 -7.25 32.78 7.23
C LEU A 146 -5.91 32.15 6.83
N ALA A 147 -5.72 30.84 7.03
CA ALA A 147 -4.50 30.15 6.63
C ALA A 147 -4.47 29.78 5.13
N GLY A 148 -5.60 29.86 4.42
CA GLY A 148 -5.64 29.60 2.97
C GLY A 148 -5.48 28.12 2.60
N TYR A 149 -6.01 27.20 3.41
CA TYR A 149 -5.95 25.75 3.21
C TYR A 149 -6.44 25.32 1.81
N GLU A 150 -7.40 26.02 1.24
CA GLU A 150 -7.94 25.76 -0.10
C GLU A 150 -6.89 25.89 -1.22
N ASN A 151 -5.81 26.63 -0.96
CA ASN A 151 -4.73 26.90 -1.91
C ASN A 151 -3.53 25.95 -1.77
N ILE A 152 -3.56 25.02 -0.79
CA ILE A 152 -2.49 24.03 -0.63
C ILE A 152 -2.45 23.12 -1.89
N ALA A 153 -1.26 23.01 -2.49
CA ALA A 153 -1.02 22.13 -3.62
C ALA A 153 -1.05 20.67 -3.17
N ILE A 154 -1.72 19.82 -3.94
CA ILE A 154 -1.83 18.38 -3.67
C ILE A 154 -1.49 17.64 -4.97
N ASP A 155 -0.46 16.80 -4.92
CA ASP A 155 -0.02 15.98 -6.05
C ASP A 155 0.19 14.54 -5.59
N VAL A 156 -0.39 13.56 -6.29
CA VAL A 156 -0.31 12.16 -5.88
C VAL A 156 1.04 11.57 -6.28
N HIS A 157 1.77 10.99 -5.33
CA HIS A 157 3.05 10.31 -5.57
C HIS A 157 3.00 8.90 -4.94
N VAL A 158 2.93 7.87 -5.76
CA VAL A 158 2.76 6.49 -5.29
C VAL A 158 4.14 5.83 -5.11
N PRO A 159 4.55 5.46 -3.88
CA PRO A 159 5.89 4.97 -3.61
C PRO A 159 6.01 3.48 -3.94
N VAL A 160 6.16 3.14 -5.22
CA VAL A 160 6.40 1.76 -5.69
C VAL A 160 7.87 1.63 -6.07
N LEU A 161 8.59 0.73 -5.38
CA LEU A 161 9.96 0.34 -5.71
C LEU A 161 10.01 -0.82 -6.72
N ASP A 162 11.15 -0.95 -7.40
CA ASP A 162 11.42 -2.13 -8.23
C ASP A 162 12.20 -3.18 -7.47
N ILE A 163 11.52 -3.89 -6.56
CA ILE A 163 12.16 -4.93 -5.75
C ILE A 163 12.57 -6.09 -6.67
N PRO A 164 13.83 -6.57 -6.62
CA PRO A 164 14.24 -7.73 -7.39
C PRO A 164 13.47 -8.96 -6.89
N VAL A 165 12.56 -9.45 -7.71
CA VAL A 165 11.74 -10.62 -7.40
C VAL A 165 12.51 -11.87 -7.82
N ALA A 166 12.65 -12.84 -6.93
CA ALA A 166 13.40 -14.07 -7.21
C ALA A 166 12.63 -15.07 -8.09
N VAL A 167 11.31 -14.90 -8.24
CA VAL A 167 10.41 -15.88 -8.86
C VAL A 167 9.65 -15.26 -10.03
N ASP A 168 9.87 -15.79 -11.23
CA ASP A 168 8.97 -15.57 -12.37
C ASP A 168 7.76 -16.50 -12.23
N HIS A 169 6.63 -15.95 -11.76
CA HIS A 169 5.37 -16.68 -11.62
C HIS A 169 4.84 -17.22 -12.96
N GLY A 170 5.21 -16.60 -14.09
CA GLY A 170 4.86 -17.05 -15.44
C GLY A 170 5.53 -18.38 -15.82
N GLN A 171 6.60 -18.76 -15.13
CA GLN A 171 7.35 -20.00 -15.36
C GLN A 171 7.03 -21.14 -14.37
N ARG A 172 6.12 -20.93 -13.40
CA ARG A 172 5.74 -21.99 -12.46
C ARG A 172 5.12 -23.19 -13.20
N PRO A 173 5.63 -24.44 -13.00
CA PRO A 173 5.20 -25.61 -13.76
C PRO A 173 3.77 -26.07 -13.42
N SER A 174 3.27 -25.78 -12.21
CA SER A 174 1.85 -25.95 -11.85
C SER A 174 1.15 -24.59 -11.92
N ARG A 175 0.04 -24.53 -12.65
CA ARG A 175 -0.82 -23.34 -12.80
C ARG A 175 -1.93 -23.29 -11.75
N VAL A 176 -1.73 -23.92 -10.59
CA VAL A 176 -2.74 -23.97 -9.53
C VAL A 176 -2.43 -22.92 -8.48
N LEU A 177 -3.43 -22.09 -8.14
CA LEU A 177 -3.31 -21.06 -7.11
C LEU A 177 -3.09 -21.73 -5.75
N SER A 178 -1.89 -21.62 -5.21
CA SER A 178 -1.44 -22.31 -4.01
C SER A 178 -1.24 -21.40 -2.82
N ASP A 179 -0.71 -20.19 -3.03
CA ASP A 179 -0.35 -19.31 -1.94
C ASP A 179 -1.10 -17.98 -2.04
N ALA A 180 -1.97 -17.73 -1.07
CA ALA A 180 -2.62 -16.43 -0.91
C ALA A 180 -2.10 -15.75 0.35
N VAL A 181 -2.07 -14.43 0.34
CA VAL A 181 -1.61 -13.64 1.48
C VAL A 181 -2.60 -12.53 1.86
N ILE A 182 -2.82 -12.35 3.16
CA ILE A 182 -3.44 -11.16 3.73
C ILE A 182 -2.36 -10.41 4.50
N GLN A 183 -2.01 -9.22 4.04
CA GLN A 183 -1.01 -8.36 4.66
C GLN A 183 -1.68 -7.25 5.46
N GLY A 184 -1.29 -7.08 6.72
CA GLY A 184 -1.81 -6.03 7.60
C GLY A 184 -1.78 -6.41 9.07
N SER A 185 -2.31 -5.55 9.94
CA SER A 185 -2.46 -5.89 11.36
C SER A 185 -3.54 -6.97 11.55
N PHE A 186 -3.32 -7.86 12.52
CA PHE A 186 -4.25 -8.93 12.90
C PHE A 186 -5.34 -8.39 13.83
N ALA A 187 -6.03 -7.33 13.39
CA ALA A 187 -7.04 -6.64 14.17
C ALA A 187 -8.43 -6.81 13.54
N ALA A 188 -9.42 -7.17 14.36
CA ALA A 188 -10.77 -7.51 13.89
C ALA A 188 -11.54 -6.31 13.31
N ASP A 189 -11.20 -5.09 13.71
CA ASP A 189 -11.76 -3.85 13.16
C ASP A 189 -11.23 -3.57 11.73
N ARG A 190 -10.00 -3.99 11.45
CA ARG A 190 -9.37 -3.88 10.13
C ARG A 190 -9.84 -4.95 9.17
N ARG A 191 -10.09 -6.17 9.64
CA ARG A 191 -10.45 -7.32 8.78
C ARG A 191 -11.24 -8.38 9.56
N ASP A 192 -12.29 -8.91 8.93
CA ASP A 192 -13.09 -10.00 9.50
C ASP A 192 -12.43 -11.37 9.23
N TYR A 193 -11.37 -11.66 10.00
CA TYR A 193 -10.67 -12.94 9.90
C TYR A 193 -11.54 -14.14 10.31
N LEU A 194 -12.49 -13.93 11.23
CA LEU A 194 -13.38 -15.00 11.71
C LEU A 194 -14.29 -15.49 10.59
N GLU A 195 -14.85 -14.58 9.80
CA GLU A 195 -15.67 -14.95 8.65
C GLU A 195 -14.84 -15.67 7.57
N ILE A 196 -13.61 -15.20 7.30
CA ILE A 196 -12.68 -15.88 6.38
C ILE A 196 -12.41 -17.32 6.84
N PHE A 197 -12.15 -17.53 8.13
CA PHE A 197 -11.95 -18.86 8.68
C PHE A 197 -13.22 -19.72 8.64
N ALA A 198 -14.39 -19.14 8.88
CA ALA A 198 -15.66 -19.84 8.76
C ALA A 198 -15.91 -20.31 7.32
N GLU A 199 -15.66 -19.44 6.32
CA GLU A 199 -15.79 -19.76 4.91
C GLU A 199 -14.79 -20.82 4.46
N LEU A 200 -13.53 -20.75 4.90
CA LEU A 200 -12.52 -21.78 4.61
C LEU A 200 -12.96 -23.15 5.15
N LYS A 201 -13.44 -23.20 6.40
CA LYS A 201 -13.96 -24.43 7.01
C LYS A 201 -15.17 -24.97 6.25
N GLU A 202 -16.12 -24.12 5.85
CA GLU A 202 -17.28 -24.53 5.06
C GLU A 202 -16.84 -25.11 3.71
N SER A 203 -15.89 -24.45 3.04
CA SER A 203 -15.37 -24.86 1.74
C SER A 203 -14.63 -26.20 1.81
N LEU A 204 -13.80 -26.40 2.84
CA LEU A 204 -13.08 -27.65 3.14
C LEU A 204 -14.04 -28.80 3.51
N LEU A 205 -15.08 -28.54 4.30
CA LEU A 205 -16.06 -29.55 4.69
C LEU A 205 -16.78 -30.14 3.47
N ARG A 206 -17.00 -29.32 2.44
CA ARG A 206 -17.67 -29.74 1.21
C ARG A 206 -16.76 -30.52 0.27
N ASP A 207 -15.54 -30.01 0.04
CA ASP A 207 -14.57 -30.67 -0.83
C ASP A 207 -13.14 -30.25 -0.46
N PRO A 208 -12.45 -31.04 0.39
CA PRO A 208 -11.11 -30.72 0.85
C PRO A 208 -10.04 -30.94 -0.24
N LYS A 209 -10.32 -31.77 -1.26
CA LYS A 209 -9.37 -32.06 -2.34
C LYS A 209 -9.12 -30.86 -3.23
N VAL A 210 -10.12 -29.99 -3.43
CA VAL A 210 -9.94 -28.71 -4.15
C VAL A 210 -8.84 -27.87 -3.52
N TRP A 211 -8.66 -27.95 -2.21
CA TRP A 211 -7.63 -27.22 -1.47
C TRP A 211 -6.34 -28.01 -1.27
N GLY A 212 -6.28 -29.27 -1.71
CA GLY A 212 -5.12 -30.15 -1.53
C GLY A 212 -5.05 -30.84 -0.16
N TYR A 213 -6.19 -31.04 0.50
CA TYR A 213 -6.28 -31.65 1.83
C TYR A 213 -7.14 -32.92 1.84
N LEU A 214 -6.87 -33.79 2.80
CA LEU A 214 -7.69 -34.96 3.12
C LEU A 214 -8.95 -34.56 3.88
N PRO A 215 -10.04 -35.35 3.83
CA PRO A 215 -11.20 -35.15 4.71
C PRO A 215 -10.82 -35.14 6.19
N LEU A 216 -11.51 -34.30 6.97
CA LEU A 216 -11.23 -34.11 8.39
C LEU A 216 -11.30 -35.45 9.14
N ALA A 217 -10.19 -35.85 9.75
CA ALA A 217 -10.12 -37.03 10.59
C ALA A 217 -10.64 -36.73 12.01
N ALA A 218 -11.22 -37.73 12.67
CA ALA A 218 -11.80 -37.56 14.01
C ALA A 218 -10.75 -37.41 15.14
N GLU A 219 -9.50 -37.83 14.91
CA GLU A 219 -8.47 -37.94 15.96
C GLU A 219 -7.67 -36.65 16.19
N ASP A 220 -7.26 -35.96 15.12
CA ASP A 220 -6.41 -34.76 15.19
C ASP A 220 -7.19 -33.45 15.11
N GLY A 221 -8.45 -33.49 14.65
CA GLY A 221 -9.31 -32.34 14.44
C GLY A 221 -8.72 -31.30 13.49
N SER A 222 -7.82 -31.68 12.58
CA SER A 222 -7.19 -30.79 11.58
C SER A 222 -7.21 -31.37 10.18
N TYR A 223 -7.32 -30.52 9.16
CA TYR A 223 -7.17 -30.96 7.78
C TYR A 223 -5.68 -31.24 7.50
N GLU A 224 -5.36 -32.46 7.07
CA GLU A 224 -4.01 -32.89 6.73
C GLU A 224 -3.78 -32.81 5.21
N VAL A 225 -2.55 -32.49 4.80
CA VAL A 225 -2.19 -32.34 3.38
C VAL A 225 -2.34 -33.68 2.65
N ASP A 226 -3.00 -33.69 1.49
CA ASP A 226 -3.08 -34.87 0.63
C ASP A 226 -1.81 -34.99 -0.22
N THR A 227 -0.82 -35.71 0.30
CA THR A 227 0.47 -35.97 -0.37
C THR A 227 0.37 -36.83 -1.62
N THR A 228 -0.82 -37.34 -1.96
CA THR A 228 -1.05 -38.12 -3.19
C THR A 228 -1.38 -37.25 -4.40
N LEU A 229 -1.71 -35.98 -4.17
CA LEU A 229 -2.00 -35.02 -5.24
C LEU A 229 -0.71 -34.48 -5.84
N ALA A 230 -0.72 -34.26 -7.17
CA ALA A 230 0.40 -33.65 -7.87
C ALA A 230 0.50 -32.14 -7.60
N ASP A 231 -0.64 -31.48 -7.38
CA ASP A 231 -0.70 -30.04 -7.11
C ASP A 231 -0.40 -29.73 -5.64
N PRO A 232 0.32 -28.63 -5.35
CA PRO A 232 0.60 -28.22 -3.98
C PRO A 232 -0.69 -27.86 -3.22
N PRO A 233 -0.74 -28.06 -1.89
CA PRO A 233 -1.88 -27.63 -1.08
C PRO A 233 -2.01 -26.11 -1.09
N PHE A 234 -3.22 -25.63 -0.88
CA PHE A 234 -3.47 -24.20 -0.69
C PHE A 234 -3.05 -23.74 0.71
N ARG A 235 -2.37 -22.61 0.79
CA ARG A 235 -1.94 -21.97 2.04
C ARG A 235 -2.42 -20.52 2.06
N LEU A 236 -2.94 -20.09 3.21
CA LEU A 236 -3.25 -18.69 3.48
C LEU A 236 -2.23 -18.13 4.46
N PHE A 237 -1.39 -17.24 3.98
CA PHE A 237 -0.43 -16.51 4.80
C PHE A 237 -1.09 -15.27 5.40
N LEU A 238 -0.93 -15.08 6.71
CA LEU A 238 -1.28 -13.85 7.41
C LEU A 238 0.03 -13.17 7.80
N VAL A 239 0.35 -12.06 7.14
CA VAL A 239 1.65 -11.39 7.26
C VAL A 239 1.47 -10.02 7.89
N GLY A 240 2.12 -9.79 9.03
CA GLY A 240 2.01 -8.52 9.74
C GLY A 240 2.24 -8.64 11.23
N SER A 241 1.42 -7.96 12.03
CA SER A 241 1.60 -7.87 13.48
C SER A 241 0.27 -7.96 14.22
N GLY A 242 0.33 -8.44 15.46
CA GLY A 242 -0.83 -8.62 16.34
C GLY A 242 -0.97 -10.06 16.79
N HIS A 243 -2.15 -10.42 17.28
CA HIS A 243 -2.45 -11.78 17.71
C HIS A 243 -3.78 -12.23 17.12
N LEU A 244 -3.80 -13.45 16.60
CA LEU A 244 -5.01 -14.07 16.07
C LEU A 244 -4.99 -15.56 16.37
N GLU A 245 -6.08 -16.06 16.96
CA GLU A 245 -6.23 -17.49 17.21
C GLU A 245 -6.70 -18.18 15.93
N ILE A 246 -5.87 -19.09 15.41
CA ILE A 246 -6.22 -19.90 14.25
C ILE A 246 -7.04 -21.10 14.72
N PRO A 247 -8.24 -21.34 14.17
CA PRO A 247 -9.02 -22.54 14.50
C PRO A 247 -8.20 -23.81 14.27
N ARG A 248 -8.31 -24.77 15.21
CA ARG A 248 -7.55 -26.03 15.17
C ARG A 248 -7.64 -26.73 13.82
N GLU A 249 -8.82 -26.68 13.20
CA GLU A 249 -9.09 -27.29 11.91
C GLU A 249 -8.19 -26.75 10.79
N LEU A 250 -7.85 -25.46 10.86
CA LEU A 250 -7.13 -24.71 9.82
C LEU A 250 -5.62 -24.58 10.09
N LYS A 251 -5.09 -25.16 11.16
CA LYS A 251 -3.69 -24.97 11.61
C LYS A 251 -2.63 -25.34 10.54
N ASN A 252 -2.97 -26.25 9.62
CA ASN A 252 -2.08 -26.71 8.55
C ASN A 252 -2.30 -25.96 7.21
N MET A 253 -3.25 -25.01 7.17
CA MET A 253 -3.60 -24.21 6.00
C MET A 253 -3.31 -22.73 6.22
N VAL A 254 -3.60 -22.20 7.41
CA VAL A 254 -3.41 -20.79 7.74
C VAL A 254 -2.10 -20.62 8.49
N LEU A 255 -1.22 -19.79 7.95
CA LEU A 255 0.15 -19.60 8.42
C LEU A 255 0.36 -18.15 8.84
N ILE A 256 0.61 -17.92 10.13
CA ILE A 256 1.01 -16.58 10.61
C ILE A 256 2.51 -16.39 10.36
N ARG A 257 2.86 -15.21 9.85
CA ARG A 257 4.24 -14.72 9.72
C ARG A 257 4.30 -13.31 10.27
N ASP A 258 4.90 -13.17 11.44
CA ASP A 258 5.12 -11.89 12.12
C ASP A 258 6.61 -11.65 12.33
N GLY A 259 6.96 -10.40 12.66
CA GLY A 259 8.33 -10.03 13.02
C GLY A 259 9.39 -10.16 11.91
N LEU A 260 8.96 -10.25 10.64
CA LEU A 260 9.88 -10.31 9.50
C LEU A 260 10.64 -8.99 9.33
N ASN A 261 11.94 -9.07 9.03
CA ASN A 261 12.65 -7.91 8.48
C ASN A 261 12.23 -7.68 7.01
N TYR A 262 12.60 -6.53 6.42
CA TYR A 262 12.17 -6.21 5.05
C TYR A 262 12.66 -7.21 4.00
N SER A 263 13.85 -7.79 4.15
CA SER A 263 14.37 -8.77 3.20
C SER A 263 13.56 -10.07 3.22
N GLU A 264 13.28 -10.59 4.41
CA GLU A 264 12.44 -11.78 4.61
C GLU A 264 10.99 -11.53 4.16
N PHE A 265 10.48 -10.34 4.45
CA PHE A 265 9.14 -9.92 4.06
C PHE A 265 9.02 -9.85 2.54
N TYR A 266 9.91 -9.15 1.83
CA TYR A 266 9.87 -9.07 0.37
C TYR A 266 10.06 -10.45 -0.29
N ALA A 267 10.96 -11.28 0.23
CA ALA A 267 11.13 -12.65 -0.25
C ALA A 267 9.85 -13.48 -0.09
N LEU A 268 9.23 -13.46 1.09
CA LEU A 268 7.96 -14.16 1.33
C LEU A 268 6.85 -13.65 0.42
N MET A 269 6.69 -12.33 0.34
CA MET A 269 5.61 -11.75 -0.47
C MET A 269 5.80 -12.07 -1.95
N SER A 270 7.03 -12.05 -2.46
CA SER A 270 7.35 -12.45 -3.84
C SER A 270 7.09 -13.92 -4.16
N ASP A 271 6.85 -14.77 -3.16
CA ASP A 271 6.48 -16.17 -3.38
C ASP A 271 4.96 -16.37 -3.51
N MET A 272 4.16 -15.37 -3.20
CA MET A 272 2.69 -15.48 -3.14
C MET A 272 2.05 -15.41 -4.54
N ASP A 273 1.00 -16.20 -4.77
CA ASP A 273 0.26 -16.17 -6.05
C ASP A 273 -0.73 -15.01 -6.12
N ILE A 274 -1.28 -14.59 -4.98
CA ILE A 274 -2.28 -13.51 -4.91
C ILE A 274 -2.31 -12.83 -3.54
N CYS A 275 -2.48 -11.51 -3.55
CA CYS A 275 -2.68 -10.71 -2.35
C CYS A 275 -4.17 -10.39 -2.15
N VAL A 276 -4.69 -10.63 -0.95
CA VAL A 276 -6.04 -10.28 -0.55
C VAL A 276 -5.98 -9.10 0.44
N PRO A 277 -6.53 -7.92 0.11
CA PRO A 277 -6.47 -6.75 0.98
C PRO A 277 -7.05 -7.01 2.37
N ALA A 278 -6.35 -6.59 3.43
CA ALA A 278 -6.83 -6.66 4.81
C ALA A 278 -7.84 -5.54 5.15
N PHE A 279 -8.87 -5.37 4.30
CA PHE A 279 -9.89 -4.34 4.46
C PHE A 279 -11.20 -4.93 4.96
N SER A 280 -11.83 -4.24 5.92
CA SER A 280 -13.24 -4.42 6.28
C SER A 280 -14.08 -3.32 5.62
N GLY A 281 -15.37 -3.60 5.40
CA GLY A 281 -16.26 -2.72 4.65
C GLY A 281 -16.49 -1.32 5.25
N GLY A 282 -16.13 -1.12 6.52
CA GLY A 282 -16.25 0.15 7.25
C GLY A 282 -14.92 0.87 7.52
N THR A 283 -13.81 0.44 6.92
CA THR A 283 -12.51 1.12 7.09
C THR A 283 -12.40 2.39 6.24
N GLY A 284 -11.55 3.33 6.66
CA GLY A 284 -11.16 4.51 5.88
C GLY A 284 -10.42 4.20 4.58
N TYR A 285 -10.05 2.94 4.33
CA TYR A 285 -9.26 2.54 3.16
C TYR A 285 -9.93 2.79 1.82
N TYR A 286 -11.25 3.01 1.79
CA TYR A 286 -11.98 3.38 0.58
C TYR A 286 -12.08 4.88 0.34
N GLU A 287 -11.83 5.70 1.36
CA GLU A 287 -12.25 7.09 1.39
C GLU A 287 -11.11 8.05 1.71
N ASP A 288 -10.31 7.78 2.74
CA ASP A 288 -9.39 8.75 3.33
C ASP A 288 -8.06 8.17 3.85
N GLN A 289 -7.88 6.85 3.77
CA GLN A 289 -6.65 6.17 4.15
C GLN A 289 -6.11 5.34 2.97
N ALA A 290 -4.81 5.42 2.68
CA ALA A 290 -4.12 4.53 1.76
C ALA A 290 -3.46 3.39 2.54
N SER A 291 -3.46 2.20 1.93
CA SER A 291 -2.79 1.02 2.46
C SER A 291 -1.49 0.75 1.73
N SER A 292 -0.42 0.48 2.48
CA SER A 292 0.85 0.00 1.95
C SER A 292 0.75 -1.38 1.29
N THR A 293 -0.30 -2.16 1.57
CA THR A 293 -0.55 -3.47 0.95
C THR A 293 -0.55 -3.39 -0.58
N PHE A 294 -1.10 -2.31 -1.16
CA PHE A 294 -1.20 -2.15 -2.61
C PHE A 294 0.17 -1.84 -3.23
N ALA A 295 0.89 -0.86 -2.68
CA ALA A 295 2.24 -0.54 -3.13
C ALA A 295 3.14 -1.78 -3.06
N MET A 296 3.12 -2.46 -1.91
CA MET A 296 3.91 -3.68 -1.70
C MET A 296 3.55 -4.80 -2.69
N ALA A 297 2.28 -4.98 -3.02
CA ALA A 297 1.87 -6.08 -3.91
C ALA A 297 2.40 -5.83 -5.32
N VAL A 298 2.34 -4.57 -5.74
CA VAL A 298 2.96 -4.12 -6.99
C VAL A 298 4.48 -4.26 -6.94
N GLU A 299 5.14 -3.85 -5.85
CA GLU A 299 6.59 -3.99 -5.66
C GLU A 299 7.06 -5.44 -5.86
N CYS A 300 6.31 -6.40 -5.30
CA CYS A 300 6.60 -7.83 -5.32
C CYS A 300 6.06 -8.58 -6.55
N ASN A 301 5.47 -7.89 -7.53
CA ASN A 301 4.81 -8.51 -8.69
C ASN A 301 3.70 -9.53 -8.30
N VAL A 302 2.96 -9.25 -7.23
CA VAL A 302 1.86 -10.07 -6.74
C VAL A 302 0.52 -9.42 -7.10
N PRO A 303 -0.36 -10.10 -7.85
CA PRO A 303 -1.65 -9.54 -8.22
C PRO A 303 -2.56 -9.39 -7.01
N ILE A 304 -3.37 -8.33 -6.98
CA ILE A 304 -4.27 -8.04 -5.85
C ILE A 304 -5.70 -8.49 -6.20
N LEU A 305 -6.34 -9.27 -5.33
CA LEU A 305 -7.75 -9.63 -5.44
C LEU A 305 -8.63 -8.47 -4.99
N VAL A 306 -9.29 -7.80 -5.93
CA VAL A 306 -10.02 -6.56 -5.69
C VAL A 306 -11.47 -6.64 -6.16
N THR A 307 -12.28 -5.67 -5.72
CA THR A 307 -13.60 -5.39 -6.28
C THR A 307 -13.58 -4.08 -7.07
N GLU A 308 -14.61 -3.81 -7.87
CA GLU A 308 -14.76 -2.51 -8.55
C GLU A 308 -14.74 -1.31 -7.57
N ARG A 309 -15.24 -1.48 -6.34
CA ARG A 309 -15.16 -0.44 -5.31
C ARG A 309 -13.71 -0.10 -4.95
N ILE A 310 -12.85 -1.12 -4.85
CA ILE A 310 -11.43 -0.92 -4.55
C ILE A 310 -10.75 -0.20 -5.71
N LYS A 311 -11.01 -0.62 -6.96
CA LYS A 311 -10.45 0.02 -8.15
C LYS A 311 -10.85 1.50 -8.28
N ALA A 312 -12.09 1.81 -7.91
CA ALA A 312 -12.56 3.20 -7.87
C ALA A 312 -11.84 4.08 -6.84
N SER A 313 -11.37 3.49 -5.72
CA SER A 313 -10.59 4.18 -4.69
C SER A 313 -9.10 4.26 -5.05
N TYR A 314 -8.47 3.13 -5.34
CA TYR A 314 -7.05 3.02 -5.70
C TYR A 314 -6.89 3.04 -7.22
N LYS A 315 -7.10 4.21 -7.82
CA LYS A 315 -7.14 4.36 -9.29
C LYS A 315 -5.85 3.94 -9.98
N TYR A 316 -4.70 4.13 -9.33
CA TYR A 316 -3.43 3.69 -9.89
C TYR A 316 -3.35 2.16 -10.10
N VAL A 317 -4.16 1.34 -9.39
CA VAL A 317 -4.26 -0.11 -9.63
C VAL A 317 -5.54 -0.53 -10.37
N ASP A 318 -6.28 0.40 -10.98
CA ASP A 318 -7.35 0.07 -11.93
C ASP A 318 -6.75 -0.43 -13.26
N ASP A 319 -6.00 -1.52 -13.17
CA ASP A 319 -5.26 -2.11 -14.28
C ASP A 319 -5.15 -3.63 -14.09
N ASN A 320 -5.64 -4.37 -15.09
CA ASN A 320 -5.64 -5.83 -15.05
C ASN A 320 -4.23 -6.43 -15.00
N ARG A 321 -3.16 -5.67 -15.34
CA ARG A 321 -1.77 -6.09 -15.16
C ARG A 321 -1.40 -6.31 -13.69
N ALA A 322 -2.05 -5.60 -12.76
CA ALA A 322 -1.73 -5.65 -11.33
C ALA A 322 -2.84 -6.26 -10.45
N VAL A 323 -4.07 -6.43 -10.97
CA VAL A 323 -5.20 -6.89 -10.16
C VAL A 323 -6.00 -8.04 -10.78
N VAL A 324 -6.71 -8.76 -9.92
CA VAL A 324 -7.77 -9.72 -10.24
C VAL A 324 -9.08 -9.15 -9.72
N THR A 325 -10.02 -8.85 -10.61
CA THR A 325 -11.29 -8.22 -10.21
C THR A 325 -12.37 -9.27 -9.99
N ARG A 326 -12.80 -9.46 -8.74
CA ARG A 326 -13.95 -10.31 -8.38
C ARG A 326 -15.24 -9.51 -8.32
N PRO A 327 -16.40 -10.10 -8.65
CA PRO A 327 -17.68 -9.48 -8.33
C PRO A 327 -17.82 -9.35 -6.82
N ALA A 328 -18.32 -8.21 -6.34
CA ALA A 328 -18.46 -7.94 -4.91
C ALA A 328 -19.34 -8.97 -4.17
N ALA A 329 -20.30 -9.57 -4.87
CA ALA A 329 -21.17 -10.63 -4.35
C ALA A 329 -20.44 -11.96 -4.09
N MET A 330 -19.33 -12.23 -4.80
CA MET A 330 -18.50 -13.41 -4.59
C MET A 330 -17.48 -13.10 -3.51
N ARG A 331 -17.50 -13.82 -2.40
CA ARG A 331 -16.58 -13.60 -1.28
C ARG A 331 -15.17 -14.07 -1.62
N GLU A 332 -14.18 -13.68 -0.82
CA GLU A 332 -12.77 -13.92 -1.17
C GLU A 332 -12.42 -15.40 -1.18
N VAL A 333 -12.91 -16.19 -0.22
CA VAL A 333 -12.67 -17.64 -0.21
C VAL A 333 -13.32 -18.32 -1.42
N GLU A 334 -14.49 -17.84 -1.86
CA GLU A 334 -15.14 -18.33 -3.08
C GLU A 334 -14.34 -17.98 -4.33
N ALA A 335 -13.82 -16.75 -4.41
CA ALA A 335 -13.00 -16.31 -5.52
C ALA A 335 -11.69 -17.09 -5.60
N LEU A 336 -11.00 -17.28 -4.47
CA LEU A 336 -9.79 -18.11 -4.37
C LEU A 336 -10.07 -19.56 -4.78
N ARG A 337 -11.19 -20.13 -4.33
CA ARG A 337 -11.63 -21.47 -4.74
C ARG A 337 -11.83 -21.53 -6.26
N ALA A 338 -12.57 -20.59 -6.82
CA ALA A 338 -12.91 -20.57 -8.25
C ALA A 338 -11.66 -20.39 -9.13
N LEU A 339 -10.74 -19.51 -8.73
CA LEU A 339 -9.45 -19.33 -9.42
C LEU A 339 -8.62 -20.62 -9.34
N ARG A 340 -8.51 -21.22 -8.16
CA ARG A 340 -7.74 -22.45 -7.96
C ARG A 340 -8.31 -23.65 -8.74
N SER A 341 -9.63 -23.83 -8.75
CA SER A 341 -10.28 -24.98 -9.40
C SER A 341 -10.64 -24.73 -10.87
N GLY A 342 -10.58 -23.48 -11.35
CA GLY A 342 -11.12 -23.09 -12.65
C GLY A 342 -12.64 -23.21 -12.74
N ASP A 343 -13.35 -23.17 -11.61
CA ASP A 343 -14.80 -23.43 -11.55
C ASP A 343 -15.53 -22.53 -10.53
N ALA A 344 -16.41 -21.66 -11.02
CA ALA A 344 -17.26 -20.79 -10.20
C ALA A 344 -18.63 -21.42 -9.85
N SER A 345 -18.90 -22.67 -10.24
CA SER A 345 -20.19 -23.35 -9.97
C SER A 345 -20.55 -23.34 -8.49
N TYR A 346 -19.56 -23.47 -7.60
CA TYR A 346 -19.75 -23.38 -6.15
C TYR A 346 -20.47 -22.09 -5.73
N PHE A 347 -20.00 -20.95 -6.25
CA PHE A 347 -20.59 -19.64 -5.99
C PHE A 347 -21.96 -19.49 -6.66
N LEU A 348 -22.08 -19.89 -7.94
CA LEU A 348 -23.30 -19.71 -8.73
C LEU A 348 -24.46 -20.54 -8.18
N HIS A 349 -24.20 -21.78 -7.76
CA HIS A 349 -25.20 -22.64 -7.14
C HIS A 349 -25.62 -22.13 -5.75
N ARG A 350 -24.68 -21.62 -4.95
CA ARG A 350 -24.98 -21.09 -3.61
C ARG A 350 -25.87 -19.84 -3.68
N THR A 351 -25.64 -18.98 -4.67
CA THR A 351 -26.36 -17.72 -4.83
C THR A 351 -27.64 -17.83 -5.66
N GLY A 352 -27.76 -18.86 -6.51
CA GLY A 352 -28.90 -19.01 -7.42
C GLY A 352 -28.90 -18.01 -8.58
N PHE A 353 -27.76 -17.37 -8.86
CA PHE A 353 -27.65 -16.48 -10.02
C PHE A 353 -27.83 -17.25 -11.32
N SER A 354 -28.59 -16.68 -12.26
CA SER A 354 -28.58 -17.15 -13.64
C SER A 354 -27.20 -16.95 -14.26
N MET A 355 -26.79 -17.88 -15.14
CA MET A 355 -25.55 -17.77 -15.93
C MET A 355 -25.51 -16.46 -16.74
N ASP A 356 -26.67 -15.94 -17.15
CA ASP A 356 -26.77 -14.68 -17.90
C ASP A 356 -26.80 -13.43 -17.00
N SER A 357 -26.61 -13.57 -15.69
CA SER A 357 -26.57 -12.41 -14.80
C SER A 357 -25.25 -11.63 -14.98
N PRO A 358 -25.25 -10.30 -14.77
CA PRO A 358 -24.01 -9.52 -14.77
C PRO A 358 -22.98 -10.05 -13.76
N THR A 359 -23.44 -10.57 -12.62
CA THR A 359 -22.59 -11.15 -11.59
C THR A 359 -21.94 -12.46 -12.03
N ALA A 360 -22.67 -13.33 -12.73
CA ALA A 360 -22.11 -14.57 -13.28
C ALA A 360 -21.06 -14.26 -14.36
N ARG A 361 -21.34 -13.32 -15.27
CA ARG A 361 -20.34 -12.86 -16.26
C ARG A 361 -19.09 -12.27 -15.61
N ALA A 362 -19.24 -11.48 -14.55
CA ALA A 362 -18.09 -10.94 -13.82
C ALA A 362 -17.25 -12.04 -13.15
N ALA A 363 -17.88 -13.11 -12.65
CA ALA A 363 -17.17 -14.28 -12.14
C ALA A 363 -16.44 -15.05 -13.25
N GLU A 364 -17.06 -15.22 -14.42
CA GLU A 364 -16.44 -15.82 -15.61
C GLU A 364 -15.25 -14.99 -16.11
N ASP A 365 -15.39 -13.67 -16.17
CA ASP A 365 -14.31 -12.76 -16.56
C ASP A 365 -13.14 -12.82 -15.57
N MET A 366 -13.43 -12.85 -14.26
CA MET A 366 -12.40 -13.05 -13.23
C MET A 366 -11.62 -14.35 -13.46
N MET A 367 -12.31 -15.47 -13.71
CA MET A 367 -11.66 -16.76 -13.98
C MET A 367 -10.88 -16.76 -15.30
N ARG A 368 -11.44 -16.15 -16.35
CA ARG A 368 -10.81 -16.08 -17.68
C ARG A 368 -9.54 -15.25 -17.67
N LEU A 369 -9.53 -14.13 -16.95
CA LEU A 369 -8.35 -13.29 -16.76
C LEU A 369 -7.33 -13.94 -15.81
N GLY A 370 -7.82 -14.70 -14.82
CA GLY A 370 -6.99 -15.40 -13.86
C GLY A 370 -6.10 -14.46 -13.04
N TRP A 371 -5.12 -15.05 -12.35
CA TRP A 371 -4.19 -14.34 -11.47
C TRP A 371 -2.76 -14.30 -12.01
N VAL A 372 -2.36 -15.20 -12.91
CA VAL A 372 -0.99 -15.19 -13.45
C VAL A 372 -0.73 -13.92 -14.26
N ARG A 373 0.40 -13.26 -13.99
CA ARG A 373 0.89 -12.09 -14.72
C ARG A 373 2.34 -12.33 -15.10
N SER A 374 2.76 -11.76 -16.23
CA SER A 374 4.17 -11.79 -16.60
C SER A 374 4.96 -10.71 -15.85
N GLU A 375 6.26 -10.91 -15.73
CA GLU A 375 7.18 -9.87 -15.23
C GLU A 375 7.11 -8.60 -16.10
N GLU A 376 6.96 -8.75 -17.42
CA GLU A 376 6.81 -7.65 -18.36
C GLU A 376 5.53 -6.83 -18.11
N ASP A 377 4.40 -7.49 -17.79
CA ASP A 377 3.15 -6.80 -17.45
C ASP A 377 3.33 -5.92 -16.21
N PHE A 378 3.94 -6.47 -15.16
CA PHE A 378 4.21 -5.72 -13.93
C PHE A 378 5.21 -4.59 -14.15
N LEU A 379 6.31 -4.83 -14.87
CA LEU A 379 7.30 -3.80 -15.16
C LEU A 379 6.67 -2.65 -15.94
N SER A 380 5.92 -2.94 -17.01
CA SER A 380 5.22 -1.93 -17.80
C SER A 380 4.21 -1.14 -16.96
N PHE A 381 3.53 -1.81 -16.02
CA PHE A 381 2.63 -1.15 -15.07
C PHE A 381 3.38 -0.24 -14.09
N LYS A 382 4.50 -0.68 -13.52
CA LYS A 382 5.37 0.14 -12.65
C LYS A 382 5.92 1.36 -13.39
N GLU A 383 6.35 1.20 -14.64
CA GLU A 383 6.83 2.31 -15.47
C GLU A 383 5.78 3.40 -15.68
N ASP A 384 4.50 3.04 -15.82
CA ASP A 384 3.42 4.02 -15.93
C ASP A 384 3.25 4.82 -14.63
N ILE A 385 3.38 4.16 -13.46
CA ILE A 385 3.39 4.80 -12.14
C ILE A 385 4.60 5.73 -12.01
N TRP A 386 5.81 5.25 -12.33
CA TRP A 386 7.03 6.05 -12.23
C TRP A 386 6.99 7.27 -13.15
N ARG A 387 6.50 7.12 -14.38
CA ARG A 387 6.31 8.26 -15.29
C ARG A 387 5.31 9.27 -14.73
N ALA A 388 4.31 8.83 -13.95
CA ALA A 388 3.40 9.73 -13.26
C ALA A 388 4.08 10.46 -12.09
N ASN A 389 4.88 9.74 -11.30
CA ASN A 389 5.69 10.32 -10.23
C ASN A 389 6.73 11.31 -10.76
N ASP A 390 7.41 11.02 -11.87
CA ASP A 390 8.38 11.92 -12.51
C ASP A 390 7.75 13.27 -12.83
N ARG A 391 6.52 13.28 -13.38
CA ARG A 391 5.78 14.52 -13.63
C ARG A 391 5.48 15.30 -12.34
N VAL A 392 5.29 14.62 -11.21
CA VAL A 392 5.06 15.25 -9.90
C VAL A 392 6.35 15.87 -9.39
N ILE A 393 7.48 15.14 -9.49
CA ILE A 393 8.80 15.63 -9.10
C ILE A 393 9.21 16.82 -9.97
N GLU A 394 8.99 16.77 -11.29
CA GLU A 394 9.22 17.91 -12.19
C GLU A 394 8.44 19.15 -11.77
N ARG A 395 7.15 19.00 -11.39
CA ARG A 395 6.36 20.12 -10.87
C ARG A 395 6.90 20.64 -9.53
N LEU A 396 7.24 19.73 -8.62
CA LEU A 396 7.80 20.08 -7.32
C LEU A 396 9.10 20.90 -7.46
N LEU A 397 9.99 20.49 -8.36
CA LEU A 397 11.27 21.17 -8.61
C LEU A 397 11.12 22.47 -9.40
N ARG A 398 10.09 22.60 -10.26
CA ARG A 398 9.82 23.84 -11.01
C ARG A 398 9.23 24.96 -10.14
N ASP A 399 8.61 24.59 -9.04
CA ASP A 399 7.94 25.50 -8.11
C ASP A 399 8.86 25.95 -6.94
N LEU A 400 10.14 25.55 -6.99
CA LEU A 400 11.25 26.15 -6.23
C LEU A 400 11.70 27.44 -6.93
#